data_AF-A0A8B4VR90-F1
#
_entry.id   AF-A0A8B4VR90-F1
#
_cell.length_a   1.000
_cell.length_b   1.000
_cell.length_c   1.000
_cell.angle_alpha   90.00
_cell.angle_beta   90.00
_cell.angle_gamma   90.00
#
_symmetry.space_group_name_H-M   'P 1'
#
loop_
_entity.id
_entity.type
_entity.pdbx_description
1 polymer ?
#
loop_
_entity_poly.entity_id
_entity_poly.type
_entity_poly.pdbx_seq_one_letter_code
_entity_poly.pdbx_strand_id
1 'polypeptide(L)' 'MIISNPPFHDGMQTSLDAAQTLIRGAVRHLNSGGELRIVANAFLPYPDVLDETFGFHEVIAQTGRFKVYRAIMTRQAKKG' A
#
# COMPACT_ATOMS: atom_id res chain seq x y z
N MET A 1 -5.02 10.44 -7.09
CA MET A 1 -5.32 9.04 -6.75
C MET A 1 -4.24 8.18 -7.39
N ILE A 2 -3.77 7.15 -6.68
CA ILE A 2 -2.80 6.17 -7.15
C ILE A 2 -3.41 4.78 -6.98
N ILE A 3 -3.33 3.94 -7.99
CA ILE A 3 -3.81 2.55 -7.96
C ILE A 3 -2.67 1.66 -8.44
N SER A 4 -2.41 0.55 -7.75
CA SER A 4 -1.38 -0.40 -8.16
C SER A 4 -1.66 -1.84 -7.76
N ASN A 5 -1.04 -2.76 -8.49
CA ASN A 5 -0.91 -4.17 -8.14
C ASN A 5 0.60 -4.49 -8.21
N PRO A 6 1.37 -4.17 -7.15
CA PRO A 6 2.82 -4.27 -7.18
C PRO A 6 3.26 -5.74 -7.31
N PRO A 7 4.38 -6.00 -7.99
CA PRO A 7 4.95 -7.35 -8.01
C PRO A 7 5.37 -7.74 -6.59
N PHE A 8 5.20 -9.00 -6.25
CA PHE A 8 5.60 -9.56 -4.95
C PHE A 8 6.64 -10.69 -5.08
N HIS A 9 7.08 -10.99 -6.30
CA HIS A 9 8.13 -11.96 -6.60
C HIS A 9 9.22 -11.31 -7.44
N ASP A 10 10.47 -11.62 -7.09
CA ASP A 10 11.65 -11.40 -7.94
C ASP A 10 12.26 -12.78 -8.23
N GLY A 11 11.95 -13.33 -9.41
CA GLY A 11 12.22 -14.73 -9.71
C GLY A 11 11.42 -15.69 -8.82
N MET A 12 12.11 -16.55 -8.06
CA MET A 12 11.48 -17.50 -7.11
C MET A 12 11.29 -16.94 -5.70
N GLN A 13 11.88 -15.77 -5.38
CA GLN A 13 11.84 -15.21 -4.04
C GLN A 13 10.76 -14.16 -3.90
N THR A 14 10.11 -14.10 -2.73
CA THR A 14 9.16 -13.04 -2.41
C THR A 14 9.94 -11.75 -2.17
N SER A 15 9.70 -10.71 -2.98
CA SER A 15 10.26 -9.37 -2.79
C SER A 15 9.15 -8.36 -2.52
N LEU A 16 9.28 -7.61 -1.43
CA LEU A 16 8.31 -6.56 -1.05
C LEU A 16 8.80 -5.16 -1.44
N ASP A 17 10.03 -5.03 -1.94
CA ASP A 17 10.72 -3.76 -2.10
C ASP A 17 9.99 -2.81 -3.04
N ALA A 18 9.44 -3.34 -4.15
CA ALA A 18 8.67 -2.56 -5.10
C ALA A 18 7.38 -2.00 -4.45
N ALA A 19 6.67 -2.82 -3.68
CA ALA A 19 5.46 -2.41 -2.97
C ALA A 19 5.76 -1.40 -1.86
N GLN A 20 6.79 -1.65 -1.05
CA GLN A 20 7.22 -0.74 0.01
C GLN A 20 7.68 0.61 -0.55
N THR A 21 8.46 0.60 -1.62
CA THR A 21 8.90 1.81 -2.33
C THR A 21 7.72 2.61 -2.86
N LEU A 22 6.75 1.93 -3.47
CA LEU A 22 5.51 2.56 -3.94
C LEU A 22 4.74 3.19 -2.78
N ILE A 23 4.51 2.45 -1.70
CA ILE A 23 3.72 2.90 -0.54
C ILE A 23 4.37 4.12 0.10
N ARG A 24 5.66 4.02 0.47
CA ARG A 24 6.42 5.13 1.07
C ARG A 24 6.54 6.33 0.13
N GLY A 25 6.60 6.11 -1.18
CA GLY A 25 6.68 7.18 -2.18
C GLY A 25 5.35 7.89 -2.45
N ALA A 26 4.22 7.19 -2.31
CA ALA A 26 2.90 7.69 -2.69
C ALA A 26 2.51 8.98 -1.97
N VAL A 27 2.91 9.18 -0.71
CA VAL A 27 2.62 10.41 0.07
C VAL A 27 3.19 11.69 -0.56
N ARG A 28 4.23 11.58 -1.39
CA ARG A 28 4.81 12.74 -2.11
C ARG A 28 4.03 13.11 -3.36
N HIS A 29 3.21 12.19 -3.88
CA HIS A 29 2.49 12.35 -5.14
C HIS A 29 0.96 12.47 -4.94
N LEU A 30 0.47 12.32 -3.71
CA LEU A 30 -0.93 12.50 -3.35
C LEU A 30 -1.17 13.89 -2.75
N ASN A 31 -2.22 14.56 -3.24
CA ASN A 31 -2.79 15.72 -2.57
C ASN A 31 -3.48 15.31 -1.27
N SER A 32 -3.74 16.26 -0.37
CA SER A 32 -4.54 15.99 0.85
C SER A 32 -5.92 15.43 0.48
N GLY A 33 -6.33 14.36 1.16
CA GLY A 33 -7.55 13.60 0.82
C GLY A 33 -7.38 12.64 -0.38
N GLY A 34 -6.22 12.66 -1.05
CA GLY A 34 -5.89 11.74 -2.12
C GLY A 34 -5.69 10.31 -1.61
N GLU A 35 -5.99 9.34 -2.48
CA GLU A 35 -6.04 7.93 -2.11
C GLU A 35 -4.97 7.09 -2.82
N LEU A 36 -4.41 6.14 -2.08
CA LEU A 36 -3.66 4.98 -2.59
C LEU A 36 -4.54 3.73 -2.49
N ARG A 37 -4.70 2.99 -3.58
CA ARG A 37 -5.29 1.63 -3.60
C ARG A 37 -4.28 0.60 -4.06
N ILE A 38 -4.17 -0.50 -3.31
CA ILE A 38 -3.29 -1.62 -3.66
C ILE A 38 -4.05 -2.94 -3.60
N VAL A 39 -3.95 -3.72 -4.66
CA VAL A 39 -4.31 -5.14 -4.66
C VAL A 39 -3.06 -5.95 -4.30
N ALA A 40 -3.20 -6.93 -3.42
CA ALA A 40 -2.09 -7.76 -2.96
C ALA A 40 -2.54 -9.15 -2.50
N ASN A 41 -1.61 -10.11 -2.47
CA ASN A 41 -1.87 -11.41 -1.86
C ASN A 41 -2.09 -11.27 -0.34
N ALA A 42 -3.09 -11.97 0.19
CA ALA A 42 -3.60 -11.77 1.54
C ALA A 42 -2.60 -12.10 2.68
N PHE A 43 -1.57 -12.90 2.37
CA PHE A 43 -0.52 -13.30 3.31
C PHE A 43 0.64 -12.30 3.41
N LEU A 44 0.71 -11.30 2.51
CA LEU A 44 1.80 -10.34 2.50
C LEU A 44 1.60 -9.28 3.61
N PRO A 45 2.67 -8.88 4.33
CA PRO A 45 2.59 -7.97 5.47
C PRO A 45 2.53 -6.49 5.05
N TYR A 46 1.62 -6.13 4.13
CA TYR A 46 1.43 -4.73 3.72
C TYR A 46 0.70 -3.82 4.72
N PRO A 47 -0.15 -4.30 5.66
CA PRO A 47 -0.73 -3.46 6.71
C PRO A 47 0.31 -2.61 7.44
N ASP A 48 1.44 -3.22 7.83
CA ASP A 48 2.46 -2.57 8.65
C ASP A 48 3.05 -1.33 7.95
N VAL A 49 3.43 -1.46 6.67
CA VAL A 49 4.01 -0.34 5.91
C VAL A 49 2.96 0.70 5.52
N LEU A 50 1.70 0.29 5.32
CA LEU A 50 0.60 1.23 5.08
C LEU A 50 0.33 2.08 6.32
N ASP A 51 0.26 1.46 7.50
CA ASP A 51 0.02 2.16 8.77
C ASP A 51 1.23 3.00 9.18
N GLU A 52 2.46 2.51 8.95
CA GLU A 52 3.68 3.29 9.19
C GLU A 52 3.69 4.58 8.34
N THR A 53 3.23 4.49 7.10
CA THR A 53 3.30 5.58 6.11
C THR A 53 2.11 6.53 6.18
N PHE A 54 0.89 6.00 6.20
CA PHE A 54 -0.36 6.76 6.14
C PHE A 54 -1.05 6.93 7.50
N GLY A 55 -0.61 6.22 8.53
CA GLY A 55 -1.20 6.19 9.87
C GLY A 55 -2.37 5.21 10.00
N PHE A 56 -3.08 4.93 8.90
CA PHE A 56 -4.23 4.03 8.88
C PHE A 56 -4.47 3.47 7.47
N HIS A 57 -4.99 2.26 7.40
CA HIS A 57 -5.48 1.62 6.19
C HIS A 57 -6.86 0.98 6.38
N GLU A 58 -7.55 0.77 5.26
CA GLU A 58 -8.81 0.02 5.18
C GLU A 58 -8.66 -1.14 4.19
N VAL A 59 -9.27 -2.28 4.49
CA VAL A 59 -9.48 -3.35 3.51
C VAL A 59 -10.88 -3.18 2.92
N ILE A 60 -10.95 -2.74 1.65
CA ILE A 60 -12.23 -2.40 1.00
C ILE A 60 -12.82 -3.57 0.19
N ALA A 61 -12.01 -4.58 -0.11
CA ALA A 61 -12.45 -5.84 -0.68
C ALA A 61 -11.45 -6.95 -0.34
N GLN A 62 -11.93 -8.18 -0.19
CA GLN A 62 -11.06 -9.33 0.00
C GLN A 62 -11.66 -10.61 -0.56
N THR A 63 -10.77 -11.52 -0.95
CA THR A 63 -11.04 -12.92 -1.25
C THR A 63 -10.11 -13.77 -0.39
N GLY A 64 -10.19 -15.10 -0.50
CA GLY A 64 -9.23 -15.98 0.19
C GLY A 64 -7.78 -15.80 -0.23
N ARG A 65 -7.52 -15.26 -1.43
CA ARG A 65 -6.15 -15.09 -1.98
C ARG A 65 -5.67 -13.64 -2.00
N PHE A 66 -6.58 -12.68 -2.17
CA PHE A 66 -6.24 -11.28 -2.40
C PHE A 66 -6.97 -10.34 -1.45
N LYS A 67 -6.33 -9.23 -1.09
CA LYS A 67 -6.92 -8.09 -0.39
C LYS A 67 -6.73 -6.83 -1.21
N VAL A 68 -7.72 -5.93 -1.14
CA VAL A 68 -7.66 -4.58 -1.68
C VAL A 68 -7.57 -3.60 -0.52
N TYR A 69 -6.41 -2.97 -0.41
CA TYR A 69 -6.11 -1.96 0.60
C TYR A 69 -6.41 -0.56 0.07
N ARG A 70 -6.87 0.30 0.97
CA ARG A 70 -7.08 1.74 0.77
C ARG A 70 -6.36 2.49 1.87
N ALA A 71 -5.61 3.53 1.50
CA ALA A 71 -5.02 4.48 2.44
C ALA A 71 -5.19 5.91 1.93
N ILE A 72 -5.40 6.85 2.86
CA ILE A 72 -5.70 8.25 2.53
C ILE A 72 -4.57 9.16 3.00
N MET A 73 -4.15 10.07 2.12
CA MET A 73 -3.19 11.11 2.44
C MET A 73 -3.83 12.14 3.37
N THR A 74 -3.60 11.98 4.67
CA THR A 74 -4.03 12.91 5.72
C THR A 74 -2.84 13.73 6.23
N ARG A 75 -3.10 14.63 7.19
CA ARG A 75 -2.01 15.35 7.89
C ARG A 75 -1.15 14.43 8.76
N GLN A 76 -1.64 13.25 9.13
CA GLN A 76 -0.91 12.28 9.95
C GLN A 76 0.04 11.41 9.13
N ALA A 77 -0.12 11.38 7.80
CA ALA A 77 0.77 10.64 6.92
C ALA A 77 2.20 11.19 7.02
N LYS A 78 3.17 10.29 7.22
CA LYS A 78 4.57 10.66 7.35
C LYS A 78 5.13 11.04 5.98
N LYS A 79 5.55 12.29 5.82
CA LYS A 79 6.45 12.67 4.73
C LYS A 79 7.85 12.27 5.16
N GLY A 80 8.28 11.08 4.74
CA GLY A 80 9.68 10.65 4.87
C GLY A 80 10.62 11.57 4.11
#